data_AF-A0A4R6R0M7-F1
#
_entry.id   AF-A0A4R6R0M7-F1
#
_cell.length_a   1.000
_cell.length_b   1.000
_cell.length_c   1.000
_cell.angle_alpha   90.00
_cell.angle_beta   90.00
_cell.angle_gamma   90.00
#
_symmetry.space_group_name_H-M   'P 1'
#
loop_
_entity.id
_entity.type
_entity.pdbx_description
1 polymer ?
#
loop_
_entity_poly.entity_id
_entity_poly.type
_entity_poly.pdbx_seq_one_letter_code
_entity_poly.pdbx_strand_id
1 'polypeptide(L)'
;MHPLLAEIAADPTAAMLLADSGDGAAGIAFPFLLGPAVFLGTYLGIYRYYRNQDKRHEFEKKTDVAVGNLRTGDRRVGTNNRQKSRTMSGVNSRDHLERVRRIRVE
;
A
#
# COMPACT_ATOMS: atom_id res chain seq x y z
N MET A 1 -38.33 -6.71 -27.84
CA MET A 1 -37.70 -7.48 -26.75
C MET A 1 -36.37 -7.99 -27.26
N HIS A 2 -35.25 -7.61 -26.66
CA HIS A 2 -33.92 -8.04 -27.13
C HIS A 2 -33.79 -9.56 -27.00
N PRO A 3 -33.27 -10.28 -28.02
CA PRO A 3 -33.23 -11.75 -28.03
C PRO A 3 -32.43 -12.34 -26.86
N LEU A 4 -31.44 -11.59 -26.38
CA LEU A 4 -30.62 -11.91 -25.22
C LEU A 4 -31.44 -12.04 -23.92
N LEU A 5 -32.50 -11.23 -23.78
CA LEU A 5 -33.40 -11.33 -22.61
C LEU A 5 -34.30 -12.56 -22.67
N ALA A 6 -34.65 -13.02 -23.88
CA ALA A 6 -35.44 -14.23 -24.06
C ALA A 6 -34.61 -15.50 -23.77
N GLU A 7 -33.31 -15.46 -24.09
CA GLU A 7 -32.37 -16.55 -23.84
C GLU A 7 -32.05 -16.70 -22.35
N ILE A 8 -31.82 -15.59 -21.64
CA ILE A 8 -31.64 -15.59 -20.16
C ILE A 8 -32.91 -16.09 -19.46
N ALA A 9 -34.09 -15.73 -19.94
CA ALA A 9 -35.36 -16.17 -19.37
C ALA A 9 -35.65 -17.67 -19.61
N ALA A 10 -35.02 -18.27 -20.63
CA ALA A 10 -35.14 -19.70 -20.94
C ALA A 10 -34.07 -20.57 -20.25
N ASP A 11 -33.12 -19.96 -19.53
CA ASP A 11 -32.05 -20.67 -18.84
C ASP A 11 -32.60 -21.35 -17.58
N PRO A 12 -32.54 -22.70 -17.47
CA PRO A 12 -33.02 -23.43 -16.30
C PRO A 12 -32.26 -23.06 -15.02
N THR A 13 -31.03 -22.55 -15.13
CA THR A 13 -30.26 -22.07 -13.98
C THR A 13 -30.80 -20.74 -13.46
N ALA A 14 -31.25 -19.85 -14.34
CA ALA A 14 -31.92 -18.60 -13.97
C ALA A 14 -33.28 -18.91 -13.29
N ALA A 15 -34.02 -19.88 -13.82
CA ALA A 15 -35.27 -20.33 -13.21
C ALA A 15 -35.06 -20.94 -11.81
N MET A 16 -33.99 -21.72 -11.60
CA MET A 16 -33.66 -22.30 -10.29
C MET A 16 -33.26 -21.23 -9.26
N LEU A 17 -32.57 -20.17 -9.69
CA LEU A 17 -32.13 -19.06 -8.83
C LEU A 17 -33.30 -18.12 -8.47
N LEU A 18 -34.27 -17.95 -9.38
CA LEU A 18 -35.54 -17.26 -9.11
C LEU A 18 -36.50 -18.08 -8.24
N ALA A 19 -36.43 -19.42 -8.29
CA ALA A 19 -37.35 -20.30 -7.55
C ALA A 19 -37.04 -20.42 -6.04
N ASP A 20 -35.79 -20.19 -5.63
CA ASP A 20 -35.36 -20.17 -4.22
C ASP A 20 -35.44 -18.77 -3.58
N SER A 21 -35.70 -17.73 -4.37
CA SER A 21 -35.84 -16.37 -3.85
C SER A 21 -37.23 -16.19 -3.25
N GLY A 22 -37.29 -15.91 -1.94
CA GLY A 22 -38.54 -15.57 -1.26
C GLY A 22 -39.30 -14.48 -2.01
N ASP A 23 -40.62 -14.65 -2.12
CA ASP A 23 -41.61 -13.99 -2.99
C ASP A 23 -41.81 -12.47 -2.77
N GLY A 24 -40.73 -11.74 -2.46
CA GLY A 24 -40.74 -10.32 -2.17
C GLY A 24 -39.64 -9.57 -2.93
N ALA A 25 -39.80 -8.25 -3.04
CA ALA A 25 -38.84 -7.37 -3.70
C ALA A 25 -37.38 -7.55 -3.22
N ALA A 26 -37.20 -8.00 -1.97
CA ALA A 26 -35.90 -8.34 -1.41
C ALA A 26 -35.22 -9.53 -2.11
N GLY A 27 -35.96 -10.59 -2.46
CA GLY A 27 -35.40 -11.79 -3.11
C GLY A 27 -34.83 -11.48 -4.49
N ILE A 28 -35.53 -10.66 -5.27
CA ILE A 28 -35.09 -10.24 -6.60
C ILE A 28 -33.98 -9.18 -6.51
N ALA A 29 -34.06 -8.23 -5.57
CA ALA A 29 -33.04 -7.18 -5.43
C ALA A 29 -31.71 -7.69 -4.88
N PHE A 30 -31.72 -8.78 -4.09
CA PHE A 30 -30.55 -9.32 -3.41
C PHE A 30 -29.36 -9.61 -4.34
N PRO A 31 -29.48 -10.39 -5.44
CA PRO A 31 -28.36 -10.66 -6.35
C PRO A 31 -27.79 -9.39 -7.02
N PHE A 32 -28.65 -8.41 -7.33
CA PHE A 32 -28.21 -7.14 -7.92
C PHE A 32 -27.42 -6.26 -6.97
N LEU A 33 -27.59 -6.43 -5.65
CA LEU A 33 -26.73 -5.79 -4.65
C LEU A 33 -25.49 -6.63 -4.37
N LEU A 34 -25.65 -7.96 -4.24
CA LEU A 34 -24.56 -8.88 -3.88
C LEU A 34 -23.46 -8.93 -4.94
N GLY A 35 -23.81 -9.00 -6.22
CA GLY A 35 -22.83 -9.09 -7.31
C GLY A 35 -21.86 -7.89 -7.32
N PRO A 36 -22.36 -6.65 -7.44
CA PRO A 36 -21.54 -5.45 -7.36
C PRO A 36 -20.81 -5.30 -6.02
N ALA A 37 -21.44 -5.66 -4.89
CA ALA A 37 -20.80 -5.59 -3.58
C ALA A 37 -19.59 -6.54 -3.47
N VAL A 38 -19.74 -7.79 -3.93
CA VAL A 38 -18.64 -8.77 -3.95
C VAL A 38 -17.53 -8.31 -4.89
N PHE A 39 -17.88 -7.82 -6.08
CA PHE A 39 -16.91 -7.29 -7.04
C PHE A 39 -16.10 -6.13 -6.44
N LEU A 40 -16.79 -5.12 -5.89
CA LEU A 40 -16.15 -3.95 -5.29
C LEU A 40 -15.31 -4.33 -4.08
N GLY A 41 -15.83 -5.19 -3.19
CA GLY A 41 -15.10 -5.66 -2.02
C GLY A 41 -13.82 -6.41 -2.40
N THR A 42 -13.90 -7.30 -3.38
CA THR A 42 -12.73 -8.07 -3.86
C THR A 42 -11.70 -7.16 -4.53
N TYR A 43 -12.14 -6.28 -5.44
CA TYR A 43 -11.25 -5.35 -6.13
C TYR A 43 -10.54 -4.42 -5.15
N LEU A 44 -11.28 -3.79 -4.22
CA LEU A 44 -10.71 -2.89 -3.23
C LEU A 44 -9.80 -3.62 -2.24
N GLY A 45 -10.12 -4.86 -1.86
CA GLY A 45 -9.28 -5.71 -1.02
C GLY A 45 -7.91 -5.97 -1.66
N ILE A 46 -7.90 -6.46 -2.91
CA ILE A 46 -6.67 -6.71 -3.67
C ILE A 46 -5.91 -5.39 -3.90
N TYR A 47 -6.62 -4.34 -4.29
CA TYR A 47 -6.02 -3.02 -4.53
C TYR A 47 -5.36 -2.48 -3.26
N ARG A 48 -6.02 -2.53 -2.10
CA ARG A 48 -5.45 -2.08 -0.83
C ARG A 48 -4.25 -2.95 -0.42
N TYR A 49 -4.36 -4.27 -0.60
CA TYR A 49 -3.30 -5.22 -0.25
C TYR A 49 -2.00 -5.00 -1.03
N TYR A 50 -2.07 -4.72 -2.34
CA TYR A 50 -0.87 -4.55 -3.17
C TYR A 50 -0.44 -3.10 -3.34
N ARG A 51 -1.37 -2.15 -3.36
CA ARG A 51 -1.06 -0.75 -3.67
C ARG A 51 -0.57 0.02 -2.45
N ASN A 52 -0.62 -0.58 -1.24
CA ASN A 52 -0.05 -0.11 0.02
C ASN A 52 -0.20 1.41 0.24
N GLN A 53 -1.32 2.00 -0.21
CA GLN A 53 -1.45 3.46 -0.20
C GLN A 53 -1.52 4.02 1.22
N ASP A 54 -2.06 3.23 2.13
CA ASP A 54 -2.19 3.49 3.56
C ASP A 54 -0.89 3.34 4.34
N LYS A 55 0.08 2.58 3.81
CA LYS A 55 1.34 2.26 4.53
C LYS A 55 2.54 3.10 4.10
N ARG A 56 2.41 3.95 3.08
CA ARG A 56 3.53 4.73 2.51
C ARG A 56 4.22 5.67 3.50
N HIS A 57 3.54 6.12 4.55
CA HIS A 57 4.09 7.06 5.55
C HIS A 57 3.99 6.50 6.98
N GLU A 58 3.76 5.19 7.12
CA GLU A 58 3.61 4.56 8.44
C GLU A 58 4.90 4.68 9.26
N PHE A 59 6.06 4.72 8.59
CA PHE A 59 7.36 4.92 9.20
C PHE A 59 7.50 6.29 9.88
N GLU A 60 6.80 7.33 9.43
CA GLU A 60 6.84 8.67 10.05
C GLU A 60 6.13 8.69 11.41
N LYS A 61 5.14 7.81 11.60
CA LYS A 61 4.38 7.70 12.85
C LYS A 61 4.96 6.67 13.81
N LYS A 62 5.57 5.61 13.28
CA LYS A 62 6.06 4.47 14.06
C LYS A 62 7.56 4.52 14.37
N THR A 63 8.33 5.29 13.63
CA THR A 63 9.77 5.43 13.90
C THR A 63 9.96 6.65 14.78
N ASP A 64 10.02 6.44 16.09
CA ASP A 64 10.54 7.47 16.99
C ASP A 64 12.07 7.50 16.83
N VAL A 65 12.58 8.50 16.10
CA VAL A 65 14.01 8.74 15.96
C VAL A 65 14.46 9.56 17.16
N ALA A 66 14.63 8.90 18.30
CA ALA A 66 15.23 9.51 19.47
C ALA A 66 16.76 9.58 19.26
N VAL A 67 17.29 10.79 19.25
CA VAL A 67 18.74 11.00 19.33
C VAL A 67 19.13 10.71 20.79
N GLY A 68 19.76 9.57 21.04
CA GLY A 68 20.31 9.22 22.35
C GLY A 68 21.30 10.29 22.84
N ASN A 69 21.61 10.31 24.14
CA ASN A 69 22.48 11.31 24.78
C ASN A 69 23.85 11.43 24.06
N LEU A 70 23.92 12.30 23.06
CA LEU A 70 25.09 12.54 22.23
C LEU A 70 26.14 13.24 23.10
N ARG A 71 27.00 12.44 23.74
CA ARG A 71 28.14 12.95 24.53
C ARG A 71 29.18 13.68 23.69
N THR A 72 29.10 13.53 22.37
CA THR A 72 29.96 14.20 21.39
C THR A 72 29.07 14.85 20.33
N GLY A 73 29.26 16.16 20.14
CA GLY A 73 28.64 16.90 19.04
C GLY A 73 29.50 16.82 17.79
N ASP A 74 28.87 16.70 16.63
CA ASP A 74 29.55 16.89 15.35
C ASP A 74 29.95 18.37 15.22
N ARG A 75 31.24 18.66 15.38
CA ARG A 75 31.79 20.01 15.24
C ARG A 75 32.48 20.10 13.90
N ARG A 76 31.95 20.95 13.02
CA ARG A 76 32.55 21.25 11.71
C ARG A 76 34.02 21.65 11.89
N VAL A 77 34.91 20.83 11.35
CA VAL A 77 36.37 21.01 11.47
C VAL A 77 36.93 21.98 10.42
N GLY A 78 36.21 22.20 9.32
CA GLY A 78 36.66 23.12 8.27
C GLY A 78 35.84 23.08 6.99
N THR A 79 36.36 23.75 5.97
CA THR A 79 35.82 23.76 4.61
C THR A 79 36.97 23.73 3.62
N ASN A 80 36.86 22.92 2.56
CA ASN A 80 37.82 22.92 1.47
C ASN A 80 37.15 23.45 0.20
N ASN A 81 37.49 24.68 -0.18
CA ASN A 81 36.96 25.34 -1.38
C ASN A 81 38.05 25.43 -2.46
N ARG A 82 37.65 25.57 -3.74
CA ARG A 82 38.55 25.67 -4.92
C ARG A 82 39.34 24.39 -5.24
N GLN A 83 38.79 23.21 -4.97
CA GLN A 83 39.39 21.98 -5.47
C GLN A 83 39.34 21.92 -7.00
N LYS A 84 40.47 21.58 -7.62
CA LYS A 84 40.57 21.29 -9.05
C LYS A 84 40.16 19.85 -9.39
N SER A 85 40.17 18.97 -8.39
CA SER A 85 39.73 17.58 -8.52
C SER A 85 38.20 17.50 -8.57
N ARG A 86 37.67 16.56 -9.36
CA ARG A 86 36.23 16.23 -9.37
C ARG A 86 35.75 15.60 -8.06
N THR A 87 36.66 15.10 -7.23
CA THR A 87 36.33 14.43 -5.97
C THR A 87 37.23 14.91 -4.83
N MET A 88 36.64 15.01 -3.64
CA MET A 88 37.38 15.28 -2.41
C MET A 88 38.18 14.06 -1.98
N SER A 89 39.42 14.28 -1.53
CA SER A 89 40.22 13.23 -0.90
C SER A 89 39.51 12.76 0.38
N GLY A 90 39.34 11.45 0.52
CA GLY A 90 38.63 10.86 1.66
C GLY A 90 37.10 10.99 1.61
N VAL A 91 36.52 11.25 0.43
CA VAL A 91 35.06 11.23 0.21
C VAL A 91 34.45 9.88 0.62
N ASN A 92 33.37 9.90 1.40
CA ASN A 92 32.69 8.69 1.89
C ASN A 92 31.46 8.30 1.07
N SER A 93 31.32 8.79 -0.17
CA SER A 93 30.07 8.64 -0.94
C SER A 93 29.73 7.19 -1.29
N ARG A 94 30.74 6.32 -1.40
CA ARG A 94 30.55 4.88 -1.65
C ARG A 94 30.48 4.05 -0.36
N ASP A 95 31.19 4.48 0.68
CA ASP A 95 31.36 3.74 1.94
C ASP A 95 30.90 4.59 3.14
N HIS A 96 29.69 5.13 3.04
CA HIS A 96 29.17 6.08 4.04
C HIS A 96 28.97 5.47 5.43
N LEU A 97 28.87 4.14 5.52
CA LEU A 97 28.70 3.40 6.77
C LEU A 97 30.03 3.03 7.45
N GLU A 98 31.17 3.10 6.75
CA GLU A 98 32.47 2.67 7.28
C GLU A 98 32.87 3.43 8.55
N ARG A 99 32.43 4.70 8.68
CA ARG A 99 32.71 5.56 9.84
C ARG A 99 31.63 5.51 10.91
N VAL A 100 30.49 4.86 10.63
CA VAL A 100 29.37 4.77 11.56
C VAL A 100 29.65 3.63 12.54
N ARG A 101 30.06 3.98 13.76
CA ARG A 101 30.15 3.01 14.85
C ARG A 101 28.77 2.85 15.46
N ARG A 102 28.30 1.60 15.56
CA ARG A 102 27.04 1.28 16.23
C ARG A 102 27.18 1.63 17.71
N ILE A 103 26.45 2.64 18.16
CA ILE A 103 26.39 2.99 19.58
C ILE A 103 25.53 1.90 20.24
N ARG A 104 26.14 1.11 21.12
CA ARG A 104 25.39 0.21 21.99
C ARG A 104 24.86 1.05 23.13
N VAL A 105 23.54 1.16 23.23
CA VAL A 105 22.88 1.74 24.39
C VAL A 105 22.71 0.60 25.39
N GLU A 106 23.33 0.73 26.56
CA GLU A 106 23.09 -0.15 27.72
C GLU A 106 21.83 0.29 28.47
#